data_AF-A0A7C6D363-F1
#
_entry.id   AF-A0A7C6D363-F1
#
_cell.length_a   1.000
_cell.length_b   1.000
_cell.length_c   1.000
_cell.angle_alpha   90.00
_cell.angle_beta   90.00
_cell.angle_gamma   90.00
#
_symmetry.space_group_name_H-M   'P 1'
#
loop_
_entity.id
_entity.type
_entity.pdbx_description
1 polymer ?
#
loop_
_entity_poly.entity_id
_entity_poly.type
_entity_poly.pdbx_seq_one_letter_code
_entity_poly.pdbx_strand_id
1 'polypeptide(L)'
;MYRIKMLLVNWFICAAAGALMQVVWAGISRNPDNLNPVSLVGMALISGVIGTICLFVFFFVTLSEKSSMKTATIINMTFCFALLWAVYFITGLTVDIWSIDLKWLIILIISETTTVLLTRHWYKRIHLYYTRLEAKKKELRDSADEDSK
;
A
#
# COMPACT_ATOMS: atom_id res chain seq x y z
N MET A 1 14.20 -7.68 8.16
CA MET A 1 13.26 -7.23 9.22
C MET A 1 12.40 -6.02 8.86
N TYR A 2 12.93 -4.90 8.33
CA TYR A 2 12.12 -3.69 8.06
C TYR A 2 10.99 -3.84 7.03
N ARG A 3 11.16 -4.70 6.01
CA ARG A 3 10.16 -4.91 4.95
C ARG A 3 8.86 -5.55 5.49
N ILE A 4 8.99 -6.58 6.33
CA ILE A 4 7.85 -7.27 6.97
C ILE A 4 7.10 -6.32 7.91
N LYS A 5 7.83 -5.52 8.72
CA LYS A 5 7.20 -4.52 9.59
C LYS A 5 6.36 -3.52 8.78
N MET A 6 6.84 -3.10 7.61
CA MET A 6 6.11 -2.18 6.75
C MET A 6 4.87 -2.81 6.12
N LEU A 7 4.96 -4.07 5.68
CA LEU A 7 3.81 -4.83 5.18
C LEU A 7 2.73 -4.95 6.26
N LEU A 8 3.13 -5.29 7.50
CA LEU A 8 2.20 -5.39 8.63
C LEU A 8 1.55 -4.05 8.97
N VAL A 9 2.33 -2.95 8.99
CA VAL A 9 1.80 -1.60 9.25
C VAL A 9 0.84 -1.16 8.15
N ASN A 10 1.20 -1.39 6.87
CA ASN A 10 0.33 -1.06 5.75
C ASN A 10 -0.97 -1.87 5.79
N TRP A 11 -0.87 -3.18 6.03
CA TRP A 11 -2.01 -4.07 6.17
C TRP A 11 -2.93 -3.60 7.30
N PHE A 12 -2.36 -3.25 8.47
CA PHE A 12 -3.14 -2.77 9.62
C PHE A 12 -3.87 -1.45 9.32
N ILE A 13 -3.19 -0.48 8.70
CA ILE A 13 -3.81 0.81 8.35
C ILE A 13 -4.93 0.62 7.32
N CYS A 14 -4.69 -0.20 6.28
CA CYS A 14 -5.69 -0.47 5.26
C CYS A 14 -6.89 -1.26 5.83
N ALA A 15 -6.64 -2.22 6.73
CA ALA A 15 -7.70 -2.96 7.42
C ALA A 15 -8.54 -2.06 8.33
N ALA A 16 -7.90 -1.16 9.09
CA ALA A 16 -8.59 -0.18 9.91
C ALA A 16 -9.43 0.78 9.06
N ALA A 17 -8.92 1.23 7.91
CA ALA A 17 -9.65 2.05 6.96
C ALA A 17 -10.87 1.32 6.37
N GLY A 18 -10.73 0.03 6.02
CA GLY A 18 -11.84 -0.80 5.56
C GLY A 18 -12.94 -0.96 6.61
N ALA A 19 -12.57 -1.22 7.86
CA ALA A 19 -13.50 -1.29 8.98
C ALA A 19 -14.24 0.04 9.21
N LEU A 20 -13.50 1.15 9.25
CA LEU A 20 -14.07 2.50 9.39
C LEU A 20 -15.02 2.84 8.24
N MET A 21 -14.68 2.46 7.00
CA MET A 21 -15.52 2.71 5.84
C MET A 21 -16.86 1.97 5.95
N GLN A 22 -16.86 0.75 6.48
CA GLN A 22 -18.10 0.01 6.73
C GLN A 22 -18.99 0.72 7.76
N VAL A 23 -18.40 1.30 8.81
CA VAL A 23 -19.13 2.10 9.81
C VAL A 23 -19.74 3.35 9.17
N VAL A 24 -18.94 4.11 8.41
CA VAL A 24 -19.39 5.31 7.70
C VAL A 24 -20.52 4.97 6.73
N TRP A 25 -20.38 3.87 5.98
CA TRP A 25 -21.41 3.45 5.04
C TRP A 25 -22.71 3.06 5.75
N ALA A 26 -22.65 2.29 6.83
CA ALA A 26 -23.85 1.93 7.58
C ALA A 26 -24.58 3.19 8.09
N GLY A 27 -23.83 4.23 8.49
CA GLY A 27 -24.37 5.54 8.82
C GLY A 27 -25.04 6.26 7.65
N ILE A 28 -24.39 6.31 6.47
CA ILE A 28 -24.92 6.98 5.26
C ILE A 28 -26.14 6.24 4.71
N SER A 29 -26.07 4.91 4.64
CA SER A 29 -27.15 4.05 4.13
C SER A 29 -28.35 3.96 5.08
N ARG A 30 -28.23 4.53 6.30
CA ARG A 30 -29.23 4.46 7.38
C ARG A 30 -29.73 3.05 7.64
N ASN A 31 -28.91 2.05 7.33
CA ASN A 31 -29.26 0.64 7.47
C ASN A 31 -28.31 0.00 8.51
N PRO A 32 -28.77 -0.18 9.76
CA PRO A 32 -27.95 -0.72 10.84
C PRO A 32 -27.60 -2.20 10.64
N ASP A 33 -28.33 -2.94 9.80
CA ASP A 33 -28.03 -4.35 9.49
C ASP A 33 -26.69 -4.51 8.76
N ASN A 34 -26.23 -3.45 8.09
CA ASN A 34 -24.90 -3.38 7.47
C ASN A 34 -23.76 -3.28 8.50
N LEU A 35 -24.06 -3.02 9.77
CA LEU A 35 -23.10 -2.81 10.86
C LEU A 35 -22.98 -4.08 11.73
N ASN A 36 -22.96 -5.25 11.10
CA ASN A 36 -22.71 -6.51 11.80
C ASN A 36 -21.19 -6.80 11.91
N PRO A 37 -20.75 -7.56 12.93
CA PRO A 37 -19.33 -7.85 13.15
C PRO A 37 -18.67 -8.58 11.98
N VAL A 38 -19.42 -9.44 11.29
CA VAL A 38 -18.93 -10.23 10.16
C VAL A 38 -18.59 -9.34 8.97
N SER A 39 -19.45 -8.36 8.66
CA SER A 39 -19.24 -7.39 7.59
C SER A 39 -18.09 -6.44 7.89
N LEU A 40 -17.92 -6.05 9.16
CA LEU A 40 -16.80 -5.23 9.62
C LEU A 40 -15.46 -5.95 9.44
N VAL A 41 -15.38 -7.20 9.91
CA VAL A 41 -14.19 -8.04 9.77
C VAL A 41 -13.93 -8.37 8.29
N GLY A 42 -14.97 -8.67 7.52
CA GLY A 42 -14.86 -8.93 6.09
C GLY A 42 -14.26 -7.76 5.33
N MET A 43 -14.76 -6.53 5.55
CA MET A 43 -14.22 -5.34 4.91
C MET A 43 -12.80 -5.01 5.38
N ALA A 44 -12.49 -5.20 6.67
CA ALA A 44 -11.14 -5.03 7.18
C ALA A 44 -10.14 -5.98 6.49
N LEU A 45 -10.49 -7.26 6.35
CA LEU A 45 -9.64 -8.25 5.70
C LEU A 45 -9.43 -7.94 4.22
N ILE A 46 -10.50 -7.61 3.49
CA ILE A 46 -10.42 -7.29 2.06
C ILE A 46 -9.56 -6.05 1.84
N SER A 47 -9.77 -4.98 2.61
CA SER A 47 -8.95 -3.77 2.50
C SER A 47 -7.49 -4.02 2.87
N GLY A 48 -7.21 -4.84 3.88
CA GLY A 48 -5.85 -5.26 4.23
C GLY A 48 -5.15 -6.01 3.09
N VAL A 49 -5.84 -6.93 2.43
CA VAL A 49 -5.32 -7.66 1.26
C VAL A 49 -5.03 -6.71 0.10
N ILE A 50 -5.98 -5.83 -0.25
CA ILE A 50 -5.81 -4.84 -1.33
C ILE A 50 -4.59 -3.95 -1.04
N GLY A 51 -4.50 -3.40 0.16
CA GLY A 51 -3.36 -2.57 0.56
C GLY A 51 -2.03 -3.31 0.43
N THR A 52 -2.00 -4.59 0.81
CA THR A 52 -0.79 -5.42 0.69
C THR A 52 -0.38 -5.65 -0.77
N ILE A 53 -1.34 -5.88 -1.66
CA ILE A 53 -1.10 -6.04 -3.09
C ILE A 53 -0.55 -4.73 -3.70
N CYS A 54 -1.20 -3.59 -3.44
CA CYS A 54 -0.72 -2.30 -3.95
C CYS A 54 0.71 -2.00 -3.41
N LEU A 55 1.00 -2.27 -2.12
CA LEU A 55 2.36 -2.12 -1.58
C LEU A 55 3.38 -3.06 -2.25
N PHE A 56 3.00 -4.29 -2.55
CA PHE A 56 3.86 -5.26 -3.22
C PHE A 56 4.21 -4.82 -4.65
N VAL A 57 3.21 -4.41 -5.43
CA VAL A 57 3.40 -3.90 -6.80
C VAL A 57 4.29 -2.66 -6.79
N PHE A 58 4.01 -1.70 -5.90
CA PHE A 58 4.81 -0.50 -5.75
C PHE A 58 6.29 -0.83 -5.43
N PHE A 59 6.54 -1.77 -4.51
CA PHE A 59 7.90 -2.21 -4.19
C PHE A 59 8.57 -2.91 -5.36
N PHE A 60 7.86 -3.80 -6.04
CA PHE A 60 8.38 -4.53 -7.18
C PHE A 60 8.84 -3.56 -8.27
N VAL A 61 7.99 -2.58 -8.64
CA VAL A 61 8.31 -1.56 -9.64
C VAL A 61 9.47 -0.67 -9.19
N THR A 62 9.45 -0.18 -7.94
CA THR A 62 10.50 0.70 -7.42
C THR A 62 11.86 0.00 -7.35
N LEU A 63 11.90 -1.29 -6.99
CA LEU A 63 13.13 -2.05 -6.80
C LEU A 63 13.67 -2.67 -8.10
N SER A 64 12.81 -3.19 -8.97
CA SER A 64 13.25 -3.88 -10.19
C SER A 64 13.65 -2.90 -11.29
N GLU A 65 12.89 -1.82 -11.48
CA GLU A 65 13.13 -0.88 -12.58
C GLU A 65 14.05 0.28 -12.18
N LYS A 66 14.49 0.37 -10.92
CA LYS A 66 15.12 1.58 -10.34
C LYS A 66 14.35 2.86 -10.70
N SER A 67 13.03 2.72 -10.81
CA SER A 67 12.19 3.76 -11.38
C SER A 67 12.04 4.92 -10.40
N SER A 68 11.81 6.12 -10.93
CA SER A 68 11.53 7.29 -10.09
C SER A 68 10.26 7.05 -9.25
N MET A 69 10.18 7.59 -8.03
CA MET A 69 8.97 7.47 -7.19
C MET A 69 7.69 7.90 -7.92
N LYS A 70 7.79 8.92 -8.78
CA LYS A 70 6.65 9.40 -9.57
C LYS A 70 6.14 8.32 -10.51
N THR A 71 7.05 7.68 -11.24
CA THR A 71 6.73 6.58 -12.17
C THR A 71 6.15 5.37 -11.43
N ALA A 72 6.75 4.98 -10.31
CA ALA A 72 6.24 3.90 -9.47
C ALA A 72 4.81 4.17 -8.94
N THR A 73 4.52 5.42 -8.61
CA THR A 73 3.18 5.84 -8.17
C THR A 73 2.16 5.77 -9.30
N ILE A 74 2.51 6.20 -10.51
CA ILE A 74 1.63 6.13 -11.68
C ILE A 74 1.31 4.68 -12.04
N ILE A 75 2.33 3.81 -12.03
CA ILE A 75 2.15 2.38 -12.33
C ILE A 75 1.26 1.73 -11.26
N ASN A 76 1.48 2.04 -9.98
CA ASN A 76 0.67 1.51 -8.90
C ASN A 76 -0.79 1.99 -8.98
N MET A 77 -1.03 3.28 -9.26
CA MET A 77 -2.38 3.79 -9.51
C MET A 77 -3.06 3.08 -10.70
N THR A 78 -2.32 2.85 -11.79
CA THR A 78 -2.84 2.12 -12.96
C THR A 78 -3.22 0.69 -12.58
N PHE A 79 -2.39 0.03 -11.77
CA PHE A 79 -2.67 -1.32 -11.28
C PHE A 79 -3.88 -1.37 -10.36
N CYS A 80 -3.97 -0.48 -9.37
CA CYS A 80 -5.10 -0.46 -8.43
C CYS A 80 -6.42 -0.04 -9.17
N PHE A 81 -6.35 0.77 -10.23
CA PHE A 81 -7.48 1.02 -11.14
C PHE A 81 -7.89 -0.23 -11.94
N ALA A 82 -6.93 -0.97 -12.50
CA ALA A 82 -7.20 -2.24 -13.18
C ALA A 82 -7.81 -3.27 -12.22
N LEU A 83 -7.39 -3.28 -10.95
CA LEU A 83 -7.93 -4.14 -9.91
C LEU A 83 -9.38 -3.79 -9.58
N LEU A 84 -9.71 -2.49 -9.50
CA LEU A 84 -11.09 -2.02 -9.34
C LEU A 84 -11.98 -2.46 -10.52
N TRP A 85 -11.47 -2.33 -11.74
CA TRP A 85 -12.18 -2.80 -12.94
C TRP A 85 -12.36 -4.31 -12.95
N ALA A 86 -11.37 -5.09 -12.54
CA ALA A 86 -11.49 -6.54 -12.44
C ALA A 86 -12.56 -6.95 -11.43
N VAL A 87 -12.58 -6.32 -10.25
CA VAL A 87 -13.61 -6.56 -9.22
C VAL A 87 -15.00 -6.18 -9.75
N TYR A 88 -15.11 -5.02 -10.41
CA TYR A 88 -16.35 -4.60 -11.05
C TYR A 88 -16.85 -5.62 -12.09
N PHE A 89 -15.96 -6.08 -12.97
CA PHE A 89 -16.31 -7.03 -14.04
C PHE A 89 -16.74 -8.39 -13.47
N ILE A 90 -16.02 -8.91 -12.46
CA ILE A 90 -16.37 -10.17 -11.80
C ILE A 90 -17.72 -10.05 -11.08
N THR A 91 -17.97 -8.92 -10.41
CA THR A 91 -19.24 -8.68 -9.70
C THR A 91 -20.42 -8.55 -10.67
N GLY A 92 -20.22 -7.83 -11.79
CA GLY A 92 -21.20 -7.74 -12.87
C GLY A 92 -21.53 -9.09 -13.49
N LEU A 93 -20.53 -9.96 -13.70
CA LEU A 93 -20.75 -11.31 -14.24
C LEU A 93 -21.41 -12.28 -13.25
N THR A 94 -21.21 -12.10 -11.95
CA THR A 94 -21.67 -13.06 -10.92
C THR A 94 -23.03 -12.72 -10.32
N VAL A 95 -23.35 -11.43 -10.20
CA VAL A 95 -24.57 -10.95 -9.52
C VAL A 95 -25.46 -10.13 -10.45
N ASP A 96 -25.07 -9.92 -11.71
CA ASP A 96 -25.76 -9.08 -12.72
C ASP A 96 -25.95 -7.61 -12.29
N ILE A 97 -25.17 -7.18 -11.30
CA ILE A 97 -25.17 -5.82 -10.77
C ILE A 97 -24.00 -5.07 -11.40
N TRP A 98 -24.31 -4.22 -12.37
CA TRP A 98 -23.36 -3.33 -13.06
C TRP A 98 -23.24 -1.99 -12.35
N SER A 99 -22.97 -2.01 -11.04
CA SER A 99 -22.74 -0.79 -10.26
C SER A 99 -21.46 -0.89 -9.43
N ILE A 100 -20.66 0.19 -9.45
CA ILE A 100 -19.48 0.32 -8.61
C ILE A 100 -19.96 0.93 -7.29
N ASP A 101 -19.93 0.14 -6.21
CA ASP A 101 -20.17 0.67 -4.87
C ASP A 101 -19.06 1.67 -4.51
N LEU A 102 -19.46 2.89 -4.14
CA LEU A 102 -18.60 4.01 -3.78
C LEU A 102 -17.57 3.64 -2.70
N LYS A 103 -17.89 2.67 -1.84
CA LYS A 103 -16.97 2.13 -0.82
C LYS A 103 -15.67 1.63 -1.40
N TRP A 104 -15.73 0.89 -2.53
CA TRP A 104 -14.54 0.27 -3.11
C TRP A 104 -13.58 1.32 -3.64
N LEU A 105 -14.13 2.36 -4.26
CA LEU A 105 -13.35 3.50 -4.75
C LEU A 105 -12.61 4.21 -3.60
N ILE A 106 -13.31 4.46 -2.49
CA ILE A 106 -12.73 5.13 -1.31
C ILE A 106 -11.65 4.26 -0.65
N ILE A 107 -11.89 2.96 -0.48
CA ILE A 107 -10.92 2.02 0.09
C ILE A 107 -9.64 2.00 -0.75
N LEU A 108 -9.76 2.02 -2.07
CA LEU A 108 -8.60 2.03 -2.97
C LEU A 108 -7.82 3.34 -2.89
N ILE A 109 -8.48 4.50 -2.83
CA ILE A 109 -7.80 5.79 -2.63
C ILE A 109 -7.00 5.82 -1.33
N ILE A 110 -7.59 5.33 -0.23
CA ILE A 110 -6.92 5.29 1.07
C ILE A 110 -5.75 4.31 1.04
N SER A 111 -5.94 3.13 0.45
CA SER A 111 -4.90 2.11 0.32
C SER A 111 -3.72 2.61 -0.51
N GLU A 112 -4.00 3.30 -1.62
CA GLU A 112 -2.98 3.90 -2.49
C GLU A 112 -2.21 5.01 -1.76
N THR A 113 -2.92 5.92 -1.11
CA THR A 113 -2.31 7.03 -0.36
C THR A 113 -1.41 6.50 0.75
N THR A 114 -1.88 5.49 1.49
CA THR A 114 -1.12 4.85 2.57
C THR A 114 0.14 4.18 2.03
N THR A 115 0.01 3.46 0.90
CA THR A 115 1.09 2.78 0.20
C THR A 115 2.19 3.76 -0.25
N VAL A 116 1.80 4.90 -0.83
CA VAL A 116 2.73 5.95 -1.27
C VAL A 116 3.44 6.58 -0.08
N LEU A 117 2.72 6.92 0.99
CA LEU A 117 3.30 7.53 2.19
C LEU A 117 4.31 6.62 2.88
N LEU A 118 3.95 5.34 3.09
CA LEU A 118 4.83 4.36 3.71
C LEU A 118 6.06 4.08 2.85
N THR A 119 5.89 3.95 1.53
CA THR A 119 7.03 3.71 0.65
C THR A 119 7.94 4.92 0.57
N ARG A 120 7.38 6.14 0.57
CA ARG A 120 8.16 7.38 0.63
C ARG A 120 8.98 7.47 1.92
N HIS A 121 8.36 7.14 3.06
CA HIS A 121 9.04 7.10 4.35
C HIS A 121 10.20 6.09 4.34
N TRP A 122 9.96 4.89 3.79
CA TRP A 122 10.98 3.85 3.71
C TRP A 122 12.12 4.18 2.78
N TYR A 123 11.82 4.69 1.58
CA TYR A 123 12.84 5.09 0.62
C TYR A 123 13.75 6.17 1.20
N LYS A 124 13.17 7.16 1.90
CA LYS A 124 13.96 8.18 2.62
C LYS A 124 14.89 7.55 3.65
N ARG A 125 14.40 6.58 4.44
CA ARG A 125 15.24 5.86 5.42
C ARG A 125 16.33 5.03 4.76
N ILE A 126 16.03 4.31 3.68
CA ILE A 126 17.02 3.48 2.99
C ILE A 126 18.07 4.32 2.30
N HIS A 127 17.68 5.40 1.64
CA HIS A 127 18.62 6.32 1.01
C HIS A 127 19.59 6.87 2.07
N LEU A 128 19.07 7.39 3.18
CA LEU A 128 19.89 7.84 4.31
C LEU A 128 20.81 6.75 4.87
N TYR A 129 20.33 5.50 4.93
CA TYR A 129 21.14 4.36 5.37
C TYR A 129 22.28 4.07 4.39
N TYR A 130 21.99 4.03 3.08
CA TYR A 130 23.01 3.84 2.04
C TYR A 130 24.05 4.95 2.03
N THR A 131 23.64 6.22 2.13
CA THR A 131 24.57 7.36 2.18
C THR A 131 25.52 7.26 3.37
N ARG A 132 25.00 6.87 4.55
CA ARG A 132 25.85 6.64 5.74
C ARG A 132 26.80 5.46 5.58
N LEU A 133 26.36 4.40 4.88
CA LEU A 133 27.19 3.24 4.59
C LEU A 133 28.31 3.55 3.60
N GLU A 134 28.02 4.33 2.57
CA GLU A 134 29.02 4.81 1.61
C GLU A 134 30.03 5.75 2.28
N ALA A 135 29.57 6.65 3.15
CA ALA A 135 30.45 7.51 3.94
C ALA A 135 31.40 6.68 4.83
N LYS A 136 30.87 5.72 5.60
CA LYS A 136 31.69 4.82 6.43
C LYS A 136 32.66 3.97 5.61
N LYS A 137 32.23 3.48 4.44
CA LYS A 137 33.10 2.69 3.56
C LYS A 137 34.26 3.54 3.03
N LYS A 138 34.02 4.83 2.78
CA LYS A 138 35.06 5.77 2.36
C LYS A 138 36.05 6.05 3.49
N GLU A 139 35.58 6.36 4.69
CA GLU A 139 36.42 6.56 5.89
C GLU A 139 37.33 5.36 6.18
N LEU A 140 36.79 4.13 6.08
CA LEU A 140 37.57 2.90 6.28
C LEU A 140 38.62 2.67 5.18
N ARG A 141 38.39 3.17 3.97
CA ARG A 141 39.33 3.05 2.86
C ARG A 141 40.46 4.07 2.99
N ASP A 142 40.11 5.29 3.38
CA ASP A 142 41.08 6.37 3.59
C ASP A 142 42.03 6.04 4.77
N SER A 143 41.51 5.44 5.85
CA SER A 143 42.34 4.98 6.99
C SER A 143 43.25 3.79 6.65
N ALA A 144 42.79 2.85 5.83
CA ALA A 144 43.62 1.74 5.37
C ALA A 144 44.77 2.20 4.43
N ASP A 145 44.55 3.26 3.65
CA ASP A 145 45.58 3.84 2.79
C ASP A 145 46.61 4.66 3.59
N GLU A 146 46.23 5.28 4.72
CA GLU A 146 47.15 5.97 5.65
C GLU A 146 48.05 4.99 6.42
N ASP A 147 47.53 3.85 6.89
CA ASP A 147 48.31 2.82 7.57
C ASP A 147 49.29 2.07 6.64
N SER A 148 49.16 2.25 5.32
CA SER A 148 50.00 1.61 4.30
C SER A 148 51.21 2.46 3.84
N LYS A 149 51.36 3.69 4.33
CA LYS A 149 52.46 4.62 4.04
C LYS A 149 53.44 4.73 5.20
#